data_AF-A0A557Y148-F1
#
_entry.id   AF-A0A557Y148-F1
#
_cell.length_a   1.000
_cell.length_b   1.000
_cell.length_c   1.000
_cell.angle_alpha   90.00
_cell.angle_beta   90.00
_cell.angle_gamma   90.00
#
_symmetry.space_group_name_H-M   'P 1'
#
loop_
_entity.id
_entity.type
_entity.pdbx_description
1 polymer ?
#
loop_
_entity_poly.entity_id
_entity_poly.type
_entity_poly.pdbx_seq_one_letter_code
_entity_poly.pdbx_strand_id
1 'polypeptide(L)'
;MFVDPGLLQLGAKESHRAGAHARDGADHLARGPVAAGMFGDFAAADAFHEALSAARDAHARSLQAHHDALAAVGAKANYAATEFTAMDERGAEELRAVRGNSVA
;
A
#
# COMPACT_ATOMS: atom_id res chain seq x y z
N MET A 1 -10.57 -17.47 17.70
CA MET A 1 -10.34 -16.27 16.86
C MET A 1 -11.12 -16.48 15.57
N PHE A 2 -11.93 -15.51 15.14
CA PHE A 2 -12.67 -15.56 13.87
C PHE A 2 -11.97 -14.62 12.89
N VAL A 3 -11.63 -15.11 11.71
CA VAL A 3 -11.03 -14.33 10.62
C VAL A 3 -11.93 -14.48 9.41
N ASP A 4 -12.18 -13.37 8.72
CA ASP A 4 -12.85 -13.36 7.43
C ASP A 4 -11.81 -13.17 6.32
N PRO A 5 -11.46 -14.23 5.57
CA PRO A 5 -10.50 -14.14 4.48
C PRO A 5 -10.97 -13.21 3.35
N GLY A 6 -12.28 -13.07 3.14
CA GLY A 6 -12.85 -12.15 2.16
C GLY A 6 -12.59 -10.70 2.51
N LEU A 7 -12.73 -10.33 3.79
CA LEU A 7 -12.38 -8.99 4.27
C LEU A 7 -10.87 -8.73 4.22
N LEU A 8 -10.03 -9.73 4.48
CA LEU A 8 -8.58 -9.63 4.30
C LEU A 8 -8.23 -9.38 2.82
N GLN A 9 -8.86 -10.10 1.91
CA GLN A 9 -8.67 -9.92 0.46
C GLN A 9 -9.12 -8.53 -0.01
N LEU A 10 -10.23 -8.02 0.53
CA LEU A 10 -10.70 -6.68 0.24
C LEU A 10 -9.71 -5.63 0.76
N GLY A 11 -9.29 -5.74 2.02
CA GLY A 11 -8.29 -4.86 2.62
C GLY A 11 -6.95 -4.87 1.87
N ALA A 12 -6.55 -6.03 1.34
CA ALA A 12 -5.35 -6.14 0.51
C ALA A 12 -5.47 -5.31 -0.77
N LYS A 13 -6.60 -5.39 -1.47
CA LYS A 13 -6.87 -4.63 -2.70
C LYS A 13 -6.91 -3.12 -2.43
N GLU A 14 -7.58 -2.71 -1.36
CA GLU A 14 -7.67 -1.29 -1.00
C GLU A 14 -6.31 -0.73 -0.58
N SER A 15 -5.49 -1.51 0.14
CA SER A 15 -4.12 -1.11 0.46
C SER A 15 -3.27 -0.94 -0.80
N HIS A 16 -3.36 -1.86 -1.76
CA HIS A 16 -2.66 -1.72 -3.04
C HIS A 16 -3.12 -0.50 -3.84
N ARG A 17 -4.43 -0.22 -3.90
CA ARG A 17 -4.96 0.97 -4.57
C ARG A 17 -4.47 2.27 -3.92
N ALA A 18 -4.55 2.35 -2.59
CA ALA A 18 -4.04 3.49 -1.85
C ALA A 18 -2.52 3.68 -2.08
N GLY A 19 -1.76 2.58 -2.08
CA GLY A 19 -0.35 2.60 -2.41
C GLY A 19 -0.07 3.08 -3.84
N ALA A 20 -0.87 2.66 -4.82
CA ALA A 20 -0.74 3.12 -6.20
C ALA A 20 -0.97 4.64 -6.30
N HIS A 21 -2.00 5.17 -5.64
CA HIS A 21 -2.23 6.62 -5.58
C HIS A 21 -1.08 7.38 -4.91
N ALA A 22 -0.48 6.83 -3.85
CA ALA A 22 0.69 7.44 -3.23
C ALA A 22 1.86 7.51 -4.21
N ARG A 23 2.12 6.43 -4.96
CA ARG A 23 3.16 6.42 -5.99
C ARG A 23 2.87 7.40 -7.13
N ASP A 24 1.64 7.44 -7.64
CA ASP A 24 1.24 8.40 -8.67
C ASP A 24 1.48 9.85 -8.20
N GLY A 25 1.20 10.14 -6.94
CA GLY A 25 1.49 11.43 -6.32
C GLY A 25 2.99 11.72 -6.22
N ALA A 26 3.80 10.74 -5.82
CA ALA A 26 5.26 10.87 -5.78
C ALA A 26 5.83 11.16 -7.17
N ASP A 27 5.39 10.40 -8.18
CA ASP A 27 5.76 10.58 -9.58
C ASP A 27 5.32 11.96 -10.10
N HIS A 28 4.13 12.43 -9.70
CA HIS A 28 3.64 13.75 -10.08
C HIS A 28 4.50 14.88 -9.51
N LEU A 29 4.86 14.80 -8.22
CA LEU A 29 5.77 15.76 -7.60
C LEU A 29 7.18 15.71 -8.20
N ALA A 30 7.63 14.55 -8.66
CA ALA A 30 8.94 14.40 -9.30
C ALA A 30 8.98 14.91 -10.75
N ARG A 31 7.83 15.08 -11.43
CA ARG A 31 7.74 15.30 -12.88
C ARG A 31 8.07 16.70 -13.38
N GLY A 32 8.60 17.59 -12.54
CA GLY A 32 9.05 18.90 -13.00
C GLY A 32 9.92 19.57 -11.96
N PRO A 33 11.21 19.81 -12.23
CA PRO A 33 11.99 20.68 -11.36
C PRO A 33 11.32 22.06 -11.34
N VAL A 34 11.17 22.63 -10.15
CA VAL A 34 10.90 24.06 -9.98
C VAL A 34 12.08 24.74 -10.68
N ALA A 35 11.83 25.52 -11.73
CA ALA A 35 12.92 26.14 -12.46
C ALA A 35 13.54 27.27 -11.63
N ALA A 36 14.86 27.35 -11.58
CA ALA A 36 15.54 28.49 -10.96
C ALA A 36 15.11 29.79 -11.66
N GLY A 37 14.90 30.86 -10.88
CA GLY A 37 14.44 32.15 -11.41
C GLY A 37 12.96 32.22 -11.81
N MET A 38 12.17 31.13 -11.70
CA MET A 38 10.74 31.17 -12.04
C MET A 38 9.92 32.14 -11.16
N PHE A 39 10.47 32.52 -10.01
CA PHE A 39 9.87 33.48 -9.06
C PHE A 39 10.49 34.88 -9.16
N GLY A 40 11.42 35.10 -10.09
CA GLY A 40 12.18 36.34 -10.26
C GLY A 40 13.63 36.23 -9.80
N ASP A 41 14.39 37.30 -10.04
CA ASP A 41 15.83 37.43 -9.73
C ASP A 41 16.03 38.37 -8.53
N PHE A 42 15.71 37.86 -7.35
CA PHE A 42 15.89 38.58 -6.08
C PHE A 42 15.98 37.59 -4.92
N ALA A 43 16.66 37.97 -3.84
CA ALA A 43 17.00 37.06 -2.74
C ALA A 43 15.79 36.32 -2.12
N ALA A 44 14.62 36.96 -2.05
CA ALA A 44 13.41 36.31 -1.53
C ALA A 44 12.83 35.27 -2.52
N ALA A 45 13.01 35.46 -3.83
CA ALA A 45 12.65 34.46 -4.84
C ALA A 45 13.52 33.21 -4.73
N ASP A 46 14.83 33.39 -4.51
CA ASP A 46 15.76 32.27 -4.30
C ASP A 46 15.43 31.49 -3.02
N ALA A 47 15.18 32.20 -1.91
CA ALA A 47 14.79 31.56 -0.66
C ALA A 47 13.48 30.77 -0.80
N PHE A 48 12.52 31.30 -1.56
CA PHE A 48 11.26 30.60 -1.83
C PHE A 48 11.47 29.37 -2.74
N HIS A 49 12.30 29.50 -3.78
CA HIS A 49 12.67 28.38 -4.66
C HIS A 49 13.27 27.21 -3.88
N GLU A 50 14.21 27.48 -2.99
CA GLU A 50 14.86 26.47 -2.16
C GLU A 50 13.86 25.80 -1.20
N ALA A 51 13.05 26.61 -0.50
CA ALA A 51 12.03 26.09 0.42
C ALA A 51 11.01 25.20 -0.30
N LEU A 52 10.54 25.62 -1.48
CA LEU A 52 9.59 24.86 -2.28
C LEU A 52 10.20 23.57 -2.83
N SER A 53 11.44 23.61 -3.32
CA SER A 53 12.15 22.42 -3.81
C SER A 53 12.36 21.41 -2.67
N ALA A 54 12.80 21.86 -1.49
CA ALA A 54 12.97 21.00 -0.33
C ALA A 54 11.64 20.37 0.13
N ALA A 55 10.56 21.16 0.17
CA ALA A 55 9.23 20.66 0.52
C ALA A 55 8.71 19.63 -0.49
N ARG A 56 8.86 19.90 -1.80
CA ARG A 56 8.49 18.96 -2.88
C ARG A 56 9.21 17.63 -2.70
N ASP A 57 10.52 17.67 -2.51
CA ASP A 57 11.34 16.46 -2.38
C ASP A 57 11.00 15.69 -1.10
N ALA A 58 10.69 16.39 0.00
CA ALA A 58 10.23 15.78 1.23
C ALA A 58 8.87 15.07 1.04
N HIS A 59 7.91 15.72 0.37
CA HIS A 59 6.62 15.13 0.08
C HIS A 59 6.71 13.93 -0.88
N ALA A 60 7.55 14.01 -1.91
CA ALA A 60 7.79 12.88 -2.83
C ALA A 60 8.34 11.66 -2.07
N ARG A 61 9.32 11.85 -1.17
CA ARG A 61 9.83 10.76 -0.31
C ARG A 61 8.78 10.21 0.63
N SER A 62 7.97 11.07 1.24
CA SER A 62 6.88 10.65 2.13
C SER A 62 5.85 9.78 1.40
N LEU A 63 5.46 10.20 0.18
CA LEU A 63 4.53 9.45 -0.66
C LEU A 63 5.11 8.10 -1.10
N GLN A 64 6.40 8.05 -1.44
CA GLN A 64 7.08 6.78 -1.73
C GLN A 64 7.07 5.84 -0.52
N ALA A 65 7.36 6.35 0.68
CA ALA A 65 7.31 5.55 1.90
C ALA A 65 5.89 5.02 2.19
N HIS A 66 4.85 5.82 1.92
CA HIS A 66 3.46 5.37 2.02
C HIS A 66 3.14 4.27 1.00
N HIS A 67 3.60 4.41 -0.25
CA HIS A 67 3.46 3.36 -1.26
C HIS A 67 4.05 2.03 -0.76
N ASP A 68 5.29 2.05 -0.29
CA ASP A 68 5.99 0.84 0.17
C ASP A 68 5.28 0.19 1.36
N ALA A 69 4.85 0.99 2.34
CA ALA A 69 4.14 0.50 3.52
C ALA A 69 2.78 -0.13 3.14
N LEU A 70 2.00 0.54 2.28
CA LEU A 70 0.68 0.07 1.86
C LEU A 70 0.78 -1.17 0.96
N ALA A 71 1.79 -1.23 0.09
CA ALA A 71 2.08 -2.43 -0.70
C ALA A 71 2.44 -3.62 0.21
N ALA A 72 3.26 -3.39 1.25
CA ALA A 72 3.61 -4.43 2.21
C ALA A 72 2.41 -4.91 3.03
N VAL A 73 1.54 -4.00 3.48
CA VAL A 73 0.28 -4.35 4.17
C VAL A 73 -0.63 -5.15 3.24
N GLY A 74 -0.78 -4.71 1.98
CA GLY A 74 -1.57 -5.41 0.97
C GLY A 74 -1.10 -6.83 0.73
N ALA A 75 0.21 -7.01 0.55
CA ALA A 75 0.83 -8.32 0.36
C ALA A 75 0.60 -9.25 1.57
N LYS A 76 0.75 -8.73 2.80
CA LYS A 76 0.53 -9.50 4.02
C LYS A 76 -0.94 -9.90 4.20
N ALA A 77 -1.88 -9.00 3.91
CA ALA A 77 -3.30 -9.28 4.00
C ALA A 77 -3.73 -10.34 2.97
N ASN A 78 -3.22 -10.26 1.74
CA ASN A 78 -3.47 -11.26 0.70
C ASN A 78 -2.87 -12.63 1.06
N TYR A 79 -1.64 -12.64 1.61
CA TYR A 79 -1.02 -13.86 2.11
C TYR A 79 -1.86 -14.50 3.23
N ALA A 80 -2.25 -13.71 4.22
CA ALA A 80 -3.08 -14.19 5.32
C ALA A 80 -4.44 -14.73 4.82
N ALA A 81 -5.10 -14.05 3.89
CA ALA A 81 -6.34 -14.53 3.27
C ALA A 81 -6.16 -15.92 2.65
N THR A 82 -5.07 -16.12 1.91
CA THR A 82 -4.74 -17.41 1.28
C THR A 82 -4.55 -18.52 2.32
N GLU A 83 -3.75 -18.25 3.37
CA GLU A 83 -3.48 -19.23 4.42
C GLU A 83 -4.73 -19.58 5.22
N PHE A 84 -5.57 -18.60 5.56
CA PHE A 84 -6.81 -18.85 6.30
C PHE A 84 -7.82 -19.63 5.46
N THR A 85 -7.94 -19.36 4.16
CA THR A 85 -8.78 -20.15 3.25
C THR A 85 -8.30 -21.59 3.17
N ALA A 86 -7.00 -21.82 2.95
CA ALA A 86 -6.44 -23.18 2.86
C ALA A 86 -6.63 -23.96 4.17
N MET A 87 -6.47 -23.29 5.32
CA MET A 87 -6.72 -23.90 6.63
C MET A 87 -8.18 -24.31 6.81
N ASP A 88 -9.13 -23.47 6.40
CA ASP A 88 -10.57 -23.76 6.50
C ASP A 88 -10.98 -24.92 5.61
N GLU A 89 -10.46 -24.96 4.37
CA GLU A 89 -10.68 -26.07 3.43
C GLU A 89 -10.16 -27.40 3.98
N ARG A 90 -8.91 -27.43 4.47
CA ARG A 90 -8.33 -28.62 5.09
C ARG A 90 -9.14 -29.07 6.32
N GLY A 91 -9.53 -28.14 7.19
CA GLY A 91 -10.34 -28.46 8.36
C GLY A 91 -11.70 -29.05 7.97
N ALA A 92 -12.32 -28.54 6.91
CA ALA A 92 -13.57 -29.08 6.40
C ALA A 92 -13.41 -30.49 5.81
N GLU A 93 -12.29 -30.79 5.14
CA GLU A 93 -11.97 -32.13 4.64
C GLU A 93 -11.75 -33.14 5.78
N GLU A 94 -10.97 -32.76 6.80
CA GLU A 94 -10.73 -33.59 7.99
C GLU A 94 -12.06 -33.93 8.71
N LEU A 95 -12.95 -32.95 8.88
CA LEU A 95 -14.27 -33.16 9.48
C LEU A 95 -15.17 -34.09 8.64
N ARG A 96 -15.10 -33.99 7.30
CA ARG A 96 -15.84 -34.90 6.41
C ARG A 96 -15.30 -36.33 6.51
N ALA A 97 -13.98 -36.50 6.59
CA ALA A 97 -13.35 -37.81 6.75
C ALA A 97 -13.76 -38.49 8.07
N VAL A 98 -13.73 -37.76 9.19
CA VAL A 98 -14.18 -38.29 10.49
C VAL A 98 -15.66 -38.69 10.44
N ARG A 99 -16.53 -37.86 9.87
CA ARG A 99 -17.96 -38.19 9.72
C ARG A 99 -18.18 -39.40 8.83
N GLY A 100 -17.42 -39.53 7.74
CA GLY A 100 -17.48 -40.71 6.86
C GLY A 100 -17.08 -42.00 7.57
N ASN A 101 -16.05 -41.95 8.43
CA ASN A 101 -15.58 -43.09 9.21
C ASN A 101 -16.51 -43.48 10.37
N SER A 102 -17.35 -42.57 10.87
CA SER A 102 -18.31 -42.87 11.94
C SER A 102 -19.60 -43.55 11.44
N VAL A 103 -19.81 -43.65 10.12
CA VAL A 103 -21.00 -44.25 9.48
C VAL A 103 -20.62 -45.52 8.68
N ALA A 104 -19.37 -45.97 8.78
CA ALA A 104 -18.85 -47.22 8.21
C ALA A 104 -18.63 -48.26 9.31
#